data_AF-A0A7V9U614-F1
#
_entry.id   AF-A0A7V9U614-F1
#
_cell.length_a   1.000
_cell.length_b   1.000
_cell.length_c   1.000
_cell.angle_alpha   90.00
_cell.angle_beta   90.00
_cell.angle_gamma   90.00
#
_symmetry.space_group_name_H-M   'P 1'
#
loop_
_entity.id
_entity.type
_entity.pdbx_description
1 polymer ?
#
loop_
_entity_poly.entity_id
_entity_poly.type
_entity_poly.pdbx_seq_one_letter_code
_entity_poly.pdbx_strand_id
1 'polypeptide(L)'
;MADGVAITAGSGTTILTDDTASGHVQVNKLAISTDGSATLIPATADGLGVLIRTETANGPTVFRSTTDLDETEEQVKATAGQVYGYMFHNVSTSWRYLKWYNGTAATVVVGTTTPLFIQGLPPTSAGHISFDHGIPFSTAITVAATTGVADTDVTGPTTNDVAVTVLYK
;
A
#
# COMPACT_ATOMS: atom_id res chain seq x y z
N MET A 1 -44.61 8.82 -15.78
CA MET A 1 -44.24 9.12 -14.38
C MET A 1 -43.37 10.37 -14.44
N ALA A 2 -43.77 11.46 -13.78
CA ALA A 2 -42.91 12.65 -13.73
C ALA A 2 -41.74 12.33 -12.81
N ASP A 3 -40.52 12.37 -13.35
CA ASP A 3 -39.27 12.01 -12.68
C ASP A 3 -38.78 13.14 -11.75
N GLY A 4 -39.69 13.85 -11.07
CA GLY A 4 -39.35 15.05 -10.31
C GLY A 4 -40.28 15.31 -9.13
N VAL A 5 -39.69 15.69 -8.00
CA VAL A 5 -40.41 16.23 -6.84
C VAL A 5 -40.58 17.73 -7.04
N ALA A 6 -41.82 18.20 -7.10
CA ALA A 6 -42.11 19.63 -7.13
C ALA A 6 -41.84 20.24 -5.74
N ILE A 7 -40.92 21.21 -5.67
CA ILE A 7 -40.66 21.99 -4.47
C ILE A 7 -41.45 23.30 -4.59
N THR A 8 -42.62 23.37 -3.95
CA THR A 8 -43.48 24.56 -3.99
C THR A 8 -43.17 25.47 -2.80
N ALA A 9 -42.91 26.76 -3.06
CA ALA A 9 -42.66 27.75 -2.01
C ALA A 9 -43.82 27.76 -0.99
N GLY A 10 -43.49 27.70 0.31
CA GLY A 10 -44.48 27.68 1.40
C GLY A 10 -45.06 26.29 1.74
N SER A 11 -44.67 25.22 1.04
CA SER A 11 -45.18 23.85 1.27
C SER A 11 -44.48 23.06 2.40
N GLY A 12 -43.54 23.68 3.14
CA GLY A 12 -42.86 23.03 4.26
C GLY A 12 -41.70 22.10 3.86
N THR A 13 -41.22 22.15 2.62
CA THR A 13 -39.99 21.44 2.21
C THR A 13 -38.76 22.32 2.44
N THR A 14 -37.83 21.84 3.26
CA THR A 14 -36.54 22.50 3.51
C THR A 14 -35.47 21.88 2.63
N ILE A 15 -34.85 22.66 1.75
CA ILE A 15 -33.65 22.27 1.01
C ILE A 15 -32.44 22.89 1.71
N LEU A 16 -31.42 22.08 2.01
CA LEU A 16 -30.13 22.60 2.46
C LEU A 16 -29.45 23.31 1.29
N THR A 17 -29.12 24.58 1.51
CA THR A 17 -28.38 25.40 0.56
C THR A 17 -27.18 26.01 1.26
N ASP A 18 -26.12 26.26 0.50
CA ASP A 18 -24.96 27.02 0.93
C ASP A 18 -25.01 28.41 0.28
N ASP A 19 -24.67 29.44 1.04
CA ASP A 19 -24.68 30.81 0.55
C ASP A 19 -23.32 31.12 -0.08
N THR A 20 -23.32 31.52 -1.35
CA THR A 20 -22.11 31.84 -2.10
C THR A 20 -22.18 33.26 -2.61
N ALA A 21 -21.04 33.82 -3.03
CA ALA A 21 -21.00 35.14 -3.66
C ALA A 21 -21.89 35.26 -4.92
N SER A 22 -22.33 34.13 -5.51
CA SER A 22 -23.20 34.08 -6.69
C SER A 22 -24.64 33.63 -6.35
N GLY A 23 -25.00 33.57 -5.07
CA GLY A 23 -26.31 33.15 -4.57
C GLY A 23 -26.29 31.78 -3.90
N HIS A 24 -27.49 31.25 -3.61
CA HIS A 24 -27.63 29.97 -2.95
C HIS A 24 -27.38 28.81 -3.91
N VAL A 25 -26.49 27.89 -3.53
CA VAL A 25 -26.29 26.61 -4.23
C VAL A 25 -26.88 25.48 -3.42
N GLN A 26 -27.44 24.46 -4.08
CA GLN A 26 -27.97 23.29 -3.39
C GLN A 26 -26.83 22.41 -2.86
N VAL A 27 -26.92 22.03 -1.59
CA VAL A 27 -26.03 21.03 -1.01
C VAL A 27 -26.53 19.65 -1.40
N ASN A 28 -25.81 18.99 -2.32
CA ASN A 28 -26.10 17.61 -2.71
C ASN A 28 -25.26 16.62 -1.89
N LYS A 29 -25.89 15.57 -1.38
CA LYS A 29 -25.22 14.53 -0.61
C LYS A 29 -24.34 13.67 -1.53
N LEU A 30 -23.04 13.59 -1.24
CA LEU A 30 -22.22 12.44 -1.61
C LEU A 30 -22.46 11.37 -0.54
N ALA A 31 -23.21 10.32 -0.86
CA ALA A 31 -23.65 9.34 0.14
C ALA A 31 -22.51 8.40 0.57
N ILE A 32 -21.77 8.79 1.59
CA ILE A 32 -20.95 7.89 2.42
C ILE A 32 -21.24 8.20 3.89
N SER A 33 -22.43 7.79 4.34
CA SER A 33 -22.81 7.84 5.75
C SER A 33 -23.80 6.70 6.02
N THR A 34 -24.03 6.37 7.29
CA THR A 34 -25.07 5.41 7.68
C THR A 34 -26.43 5.86 7.14
N ASP A 35 -27.28 4.90 6.81
CA ASP A 35 -28.65 5.20 6.37
C ASP A 35 -29.35 6.11 7.38
N GLY A 36 -30.07 7.12 6.89
CA GLY A 36 -30.75 8.13 7.72
C GLY A 36 -29.87 9.21 8.38
N SER A 37 -28.54 9.25 8.19
CA SER A 37 -27.69 10.31 8.76
C SER A 37 -27.41 11.47 7.78
N ALA A 38 -27.56 12.70 8.28
CA ALA A 38 -27.33 13.97 7.57
C ALA A 38 -25.95 14.57 7.86
N THR A 39 -24.88 13.77 7.80
CA THR A 39 -23.52 14.29 7.95
C THR A 39 -23.06 14.90 6.62
N LEU A 40 -22.89 16.22 6.62
CA LEU A 40 -22.28 16.97 5.53
C LEU A 40 -20.77 16.65 5.50
N ILE A 41 -20.20 16.37 4.33
CA ILE A 41 -18.73 16.28 4.17
C ILE A 41 -18.28 17.64 3.64
N PRO A 42 -17.87 18.59 4.52
CA PRO A 42 -17.47 19.91 4.06
C PRO A 42 -16.18 19.80 3.24
N ALA A 43 -16.16 20.43 2.07
CA ALA A 43 -14.90 20.78 1.43
C ALA A 43 -14.41 22.10 2.06
N THR A 44 -13.14 22.18 2.42
CA THR A 44 -12.52 23.46 2.81
C THR A 44 -11.96 24.15 1.56
N ALA A 45 -11.29 25.30 1.74
CA ALA A 45 -10.50 25.92 0.66
C ALA A 45 -9.44 24.97 0.07
N ASP A 46 -9.09 23.90 0.80
CA ASP A 46 -8.08 22.90 0.42
C ASP A 46 -8.69 21.64 -0.22
N GLY A 47 -10.03 21.57 -0.39
CA GLY A 47 -10.73 20.46 -1.04
C GLY A 47 -11.52 19.54 -0.11
N LEU A 48 -11.92 18.37 -0.62
CA LEU A 48 -12.72 17.38 0.11
C LEU A 48 -11.84 16.61 1.11
N GLY A 49 -12.17 16.66 2.40
CA GLY A 49 -11.50 15.84 3.40
C GLY A 49 -11.84 14.35 3.25
N VAL A 50 -10.84 13.53 2.92
CA VAL A 50 -10.96 12.06 2.89
C VAL A 50 -10.40 11.50 4.20
N LEU A 51 -11.23 10.76 4.94
CA LEU A 51 -10.78 10.08 6.14
C LEU A 51 -10.13 8.74 5.77
N ILE A 52 -8.84 8.61 6.02
CA ILE A 52 -8.14 7.33 6.00
C ILE A 52 -8.46 6.60 7.31
N ARG A 53 -9.28 5.54 7.24
CA ARG A 53 -9.62 4.72 8.42
C ARG A 53 -8.82 3.43 8.41
N THR A 54 -8.41 2.98 9.59
CA THR A 54 -7.95 1.60 9.80
C THR A 54 -9.16 0.68 9.71
N GLU A 55 -9.31 -0.04 8.60
CA GLU A 55 -10.33 -1.08 8.49
C GLU A 55 -9.73 -2.43 8.90
N THR A 56 -10.43 -3.16 9.78
CA THR A 56 -10.08 -4.55 10.14
C THR A 56 -10.25 -5.50 8.95
N ALA A 57 -11.08 -5.11 7.97
CA ALA A 57 -11.16 -5.74 6.65
C ALA A 57 -10.35 -4.90 5.64
N ASN A 58 -9.83 -5.49 4.56
CA ASN A 58 -9.17 -4.79 3.46
C ASN A 58 -7.80 -4.12 3.74
N GLY A 59 -7.26 -4.17 4.96
CA GLY A 59 -5.89 -3.75 5.25
C GLY A 59 -4.80 -4.61 4.56
N PRO A 60 -3.52 -4.17 4.58
CA PRO A 60 -2.40 -4.97 4.08
C PRO A 60 -2.31 -6.32 4.80
N THR A 61 -2.07 -7.37 4.01
CA THR A 61 -1.67 -8.71 4.45
C THR A 61 -0.19 -8.71 4.83
N VAL A 62 0.20 -9.64 5.71
CA VAL A 62 1.56 -9.76 6.20
C VAL A 62 2.22 -11.01 5.63
N PHE A 63 3.40 -10.85 5.04
CA PHE A 63 4.36 -11.92 4.76
C PHE A 63 5.52 -11.83 5.76
N ARG A 64 6.05 -12.98 6.17
CA ARG A 64 7.11 -13.07 7.17
C ARG A 64 8.14 -14.12 6.74
N SER A 65 9.34 -13.67 6.40
CA SER A 65 10.54 -14.52 6.41
C SER A 65 11.37 -14.09 7.62
N THR A 66 11.21 -14.78 8.75
CA THR A 66 11.68 -14.31 10.08
C THR A 66 13.02 -14.87 10.53
N THR A 67 13.59 -15.82 9.79
CA THR A 67 14.77 -16.53 10.25
C THR A 67 15.82 -16.77 9.19
N ASP A 68 15.50 -16.72 7.88
CA ASP A 68 16.54 -16.97 6.88
C ASP A 68 16.12 -16.55 5.47
N LEU A 69 16.06 -15.24 5.20
CA LEU A 69 15.95 -14.82 3.81
C LEU A 69 17.33 -14.94 3.14
N ASP A 70 17.41 -15.76 2.12
CA ASP A 70 18.66 -16.08 1.42
C ASP A 70 18.54 -15.88 -0.11
N GLU A 71 19.48 -16.41 -0.88
CA GLU A 71 19.47 -16.36 -2.35
C GLU A 71 18.39 -17.24 -2.99
N THR A 72 17.67 -18.03 -2.20
CA THR A 72 16.48 -18.76 -2.63
C THR A 72 15.30 -17.81 -2.58
N GLU A 73 14.65 -17.62 -3.72
CA GLU A 73 13.53 -16.69 -3.81
C GLU A 73 12.32 -17.13 -2.98
N GLU A 74 11.78 -16.20 -2.20
CA GLU A 74 10.57 -16.40 -1.42
C GLU A 74 9.40 -15.60 -2.02
N GLN A 75 8.29 -16.30 -2.23
CA GLN A 75 7.09 -15.69 -2.78
C GLN A 75 6.27 -14.98 -1.70
N VAL A 76 6.23 -13.65 -1.77
CA VAL A 76 5.38 -12.82 -0.90
C VAL A 76 3.91 -12.89 -1.33
N LYS A 77 3.67 -12.82 -2.64
CA LYS A 77 2.33 -12.85 -3.25
C LYS A 77 2.39 -13.46 -4.64
N ALA A 78 1.48 -14.39 -4.94
CA ALA A 78 1.46 -15.11 -6.21
C ALA A 78 0.77 -14.39 -7.39
N THR A 79 0.16 -13.23 -7.15
CA THR A 79 -0.55 -12.43 -8.14
C THR A 79 -0.17 -10.96 -8.03
N ALA A 80 -0.59 -10.16 -9.01
CA ALA A 80 -0.39 -8.72 -9.02
C ALA A 80 -0.88 -8.08 -7.73
N GLY A 81 -0.14 -7.09 -7.24
CA GLY A 81 -0.39 -6.48 -5.94
C GLY A 81 0.49 -5.27 -5.67
N GLN A 82 0.43 -4.77 -4.44
CA GLN A 82 1.23 -3.63 -4.02
C GLN A 82 1.90 -3.87 -2.68
N VAL A 83 3.13 -3.37 -2.51
CA VAL A 83 3.84 -3.35 -1.23
C VAL A 83 3.62 -1.99 -0.56
N TYR A 84 3.06 -2.01 0.65
CA TYR A 84 2.77 -0.82 1.47
C TYR A 84 3.83 -0.57 2.54
N GLY A 85 4.75 -1.49 2.74
CA GLY A 85 5.85 -1.32 3.66
C GLY A 85 6.60 -2.61 3.90
N TYR A 86 7.77 -2.47 4.50
CA TYR A 86 8.56 -3.60 4.92
C TYR A 86 9.41 -3.25 6.14
N MET A 87 9.68 -4.25 6.95
CA MET A 87 10.62 -4.20 8.06
C MET A 87 11.72 -5.22 7.79
N PHE A 88 12.96 -4.86 8.08
CA PHE A 88 14.10 -5.74 7.87
C PHE A 88 15.03 -5.72 9.07
N HIS A 89 15.82 -6.78 9.20
CA HIS A 89 17.04 -6.77 10.00
C HIS A 89 18.18 -7.46 9.25
N ASN A 90 19.39 -7.00 9.55
CA ASN A 90 20.65 -7.60 9.12
C ASN A 90 21.55 -7.73 10.35
N VAL A 91 21.78 -8.95 10.83
CA VAL A 91 22.70 -9.21 11.96
C VAL A 91 24.14 -9.42 11.51
N SER A 92 24.39 -9.48 10.20
CA SER A 92 25.74 -9.56 9.65
C SER A 92 26.56 -8.30 9.98
N THR A 93 27.87 -8.48 10.10
CA THR A 93 28.86 -7.39 10.19
C THR A 93 29.19 -6.76 8.83
N SER A 94 28.52 -7.22 7.77
CA SER A 94 28.66 -6.70 6.41
C SER A 94 27.32 -6.31 5.82
N TRP A 95 27.35 -5.52 4.74
CA TRP A 95 26.15 -5.19 3.98
C TRP A 95 25.49 -6.45 3.44
N ARG A 96 24.16 -6.40 3.37
CA ARG A 96 23.30 -7.37 2.66
C ARG A 96 22.38 -6.59 1.75
N TYR A 97 21.81 -7.26 0.77
CA TYR A 97 20.96 -6.62 -0.23
C TYR A 97 19.68 -7.42 -0.39
N LEU A 98 18.55 -6.78 -0.05
CA LEU A 98 17.22 -7.31 -0.29
C LEU A 98 16.81 -6.96 -1.71
N LYS A 99 16.59 -7.98 -2.54
CA LYS A 99 16.20 -7.88 -3.94
C LYS A 99 14.70 -8.17 -4.08
N TRP A 100 14.00 -7.33 -4.82
CA TRP A 100 12.57 -7.44 -5.06
C TRP A 100 12.31 -7.75 -6.52
N TYR A 101 11.43 -8.69 -6.81
CA TYR A 101 11.16 -9.15 -8.16
C TYR A 101 9.67 -9.07 -8.49
N ASN A 102 9.37 -8.65 -9.72
CA ASN A 102 8.02 -8.62 -10.28
C ASN A 102 7.73 -9.88 -11.13
N GLY A 103 7.77 -11.02 -10.46
CA GLY A 103 7.62 -12.36 -11.04
C GLY A 103 7.25 -13.36 -9.96
N THR A 104 6.68 -14.50 -10.36
CA THR A 104 6.38 -15.58 -9.41
C THR A 104 7.68 -16.27 -9.01
N ALA A 105 7.73 -16.91 -7.83
CA ALA A 105 8.93 -17.66 -7.42
C ALA A 105 9.36 -18.68 -8.49
N ALA A 106 8.42 -19.36 -9.13
CA ALA A 106 8.70 -20.30 -10.23
C ALA A 106 9.40 -19.68 -11.47
N THR A 107 9.37 -18.36 -11.62
CA THR A 107 9.98 -17.64 -12.75
C THR A 107 11.19 -16.81 -12.36
N VAL A 108 11.37 -16.55 -11.06
CA VAL A 108 12.47 -15.75 -10.54
C VAL A 108 13.64 -16.68 -10.29
N VAL A 109 14.80 -16.29 -10.79
CA VAL A 109 16.07 -16.98 -10.54
C VAL A 109 17.08 -15.90 -10.14
N VAL A 110 17.50 -15.90 -8.88
CA VAL A 110 18.47 -14.95 -8.35
C VAL A 110 19.76 -14.99 -9.17
N GLY A 111 20.31 -13.82 -9.50
CA GLY A 111 21.48 -13.67 -10.35
C GLY A 111 21.22 -13.68 -11.85
N THR A 112 19.99 -13.96 -12.31
CA THR A 112 19.63 -13.89 -13.74
C THR A 112 18.40 -13.06 -14.01
N THR A 113 17.38 -13.14 -13.15
CA THR A 113 16.22 -12.25 -13.21
C THR A 113 16.62 -10.86 -12.70
N THR A 114 16.30 -9.81 -13.46
CA THR A 114 16.54 -8.43 -13.02
C THR A 114 15.59 -8.07 -11.87
N PRO A 115 16.09 -7.64 -10.71
CA PRO A 115 15.26 -7.11 -9.63
C PRO A 115 14.51 -5.84 -10.09
N LEU A 116 13.27 -5.67 -9.65
CA LEU A 116 12.54 -4.40 -9.79
C LEU A 116 13.25 -3.28 -9.03
N PHE A 117 13.71 -3.59 -7.80
CA PHE A 117 14.58 -2.71 -7.02
C PHE A 117 15.38 -3.51 -5.99
N ILE A 118 16.43 -2.88 -5.47
CA ILE A 118 17.33 -3.45 -4.46
C ILE A 118 17.42 -2.49 -3.27
N GLN A 119 17.24 -3.03 -2.06
CA GLN A 119 17.39 -2.31 -0.80
C GLN A 119 18.66 -2.78 -0.10
N GLY A 120 19.59 -1.85 0.16
CA GLY A 120 20.76 -2.11 1.00
C GLY A 120 20.35 -2.25 2.48
N LEU A 121 20.86 -3.28 3.13
CA LEU A 121 20.64 -3.56 4.55
C LEU A 121 21.98 -3.30 5.28
N PRO A 122 22.09 -2.22 6.06
CA PRO A 122 23.33 -1.89 6.76
C PRO A 122 23.73 -2.99 7.75
N PRO A 123 25.03 -3.15 8.06
CA PRO A 123 25.50 -4.11 9.05
C PRO A 123 24.87 -3.92 10.43
N THR A 124 24.60 -5.02 11.13
CA THR A 124 24.12 -5.03 12.54
C THR A 124 22.96 -4.06 12.81
N SER A 125 22.05 -3.93 11.83
CA SER A 125 21.03 -2.88 11.82
C SER A 125 19.67 -3.46 11.48
N ALA A 126 18.63 -2.75 11.91
CA ALA A 126 17.26 -2.99 11.51
C ALA A 126 16.64 -1.69 11.00
N GLY A 127 15.59 -1.82 10.21
CA GLY A 127 14.87 -0.68 9.65
C GLY A 127 13.45 -1.03 9.29
N HIS A 128 12.65 0.01 9.07
CA HIS A 128 11.31 -0.13 8.56
C HIS A 128 10.97 1.05 7.65
N ILE A 129 10.06 0.82 6.72
CA ILE A 129 9.47 1.86 5.90
C ILE A 129 8.01 1.52 5.65
N SER A 130 7.18 2.56 5.59
CA SER A 130 5.77 2.50 5.19
C SER A 130 5.54 3.49 4.05
N PHE A 131 4.64 3.13 3.14
CA PHE A 131 4.24 3.95 2.01
C PHE A 131 2.75 4.23 2.08
N ASP A 132 2.38 5.51 1.92
CA ASP A 132 0.97 5.90 1.80
C ASP A 132 0.36 5.36 0.50
N HIS A 133 1.19 5.29 -0.56
CA HIS A 133 0.87 4.67 -1.85
C HIS A 133 1.78 3.47 -2.08
N GLY A 134 1.19 2.29 -2.26
CA GLY A 134 1.97 1.06 -2.40
C GLY A 134 2.75 0.98 -3.71
N ILE A 135 3.93 0.35 -3.66
CA ILE A 135 4.77 0.08 -4.85
C ILE A 135 4.08 -1.01 -5.68
N PRO A 136 3.76 -0.77 -6.96
CA PRO A 136 3.02 -1.72 -7.78
C PRO A 136 3.90 -2.85 -8.34
N PHE A 137 3.38 -4.07 -8.27
CA PHE A 137 3.91 -5.27 -8.90
C PHE A 137 2.82 -5.84 -9.82
N SER A 138 3.10 -5.86 -11.12
CA SER A 138 2.10 -6.23 -12.15
C SER A 138 1.89 -7.73 -12.29
N THR A 139 2.81 -8.57 -11.79
CA THR A 139 2.79 -10.03 -11.97
C THR A 139 2.61 -10.75 -10.64
N ALA A 140 3.56 -10.58 -9.74
CA ALA A 140 3.65 -11.21 -8.42
C ALA A 140 4.74 -10.49 -7.61
N ILE A 141 4.77 -10.72 -6.30
CA ILE A 141 5.76 -10.14 -5.40
C ILE A 141 6.63 -11.27 -4.88
N THR A 142 7.92 -11.21 -5.19
CA THR A 142 8.94 -12.18 -4.76
C THR A 142 10.15 -11.43 -4.22
N VAL A 143 10.78 -11.96 -3.18
CA VAL A 143 11.96 -11.37 -2.55
C VAL A 143 13.08 -12.40 -2.40
N ALA A 144 14.32 -11.94 -2.39
CA ALA A 144 15.49 -12.73 -2.03
C ALA A 144 16.54 -11.81 -1.41
N ALA A 145 17.54 -12.36 -0.74
CA ALA A 145 18.66 -11.60 -0.21
C ALA A 145 19.99 -12.14 -0.73
N THR A 146 20.94 -11.24 -0.99
CA THR A 146 22.30 -11.62 -1.40
C THR A 146 23.33 -10.76 -0.69
N THR A 147 24.61 -11.16 -0.73
CA THR A 147 25.71 -10.42 -0.08
C THR A 147 26.26 -9.28 -0.93
N GLY A 148 26.09 -9.34 -2.25
CA GLY A 148 26.50 -8.31 -3.21
C GLY A 148 25.31 -7.55 -3.81
N VAL A 149 25.54 -6.28 -4.15
CA VAL A 149 24.52 -5.38 -4.72
C VAL A 149 24.17 -5.71 -6.18
N ALA A 150 25.10 -6.33 -6.91
CA ALA A 150 24.93 -6.58 -8.34
C ALA A 150 23.71 -7.48 -8.59
N ASP A 151 22.93 -7.18 -9.62
CA ASP A 151 21.77 -7.99 -10.03
C ASP A 151 22.18 -9.46 -10.23
N THR A 152 23.38 -9.68 -10.77
CA THR A 152 23.97 -10.98 -11.06
C THR A 152 24.55 -11.70 -9.85
N ASP A 153 24.59 -11.07 -8.67
CA ASP A 153 25.08 -11.73 -7.47
C ASP A 153 24.12 -12.85 -7.04
N VAL A 154 24.71 -14.03 -6.81
CA VAL A 154 24.06 -15.27 -6.37
C VAL A 154 24.56 -15.72 -4.99
N THR A 155 25.37 -14.89 -4.34
CA THR A 155 26.00 -15.27 -3.08
C THR A 155 25.03 -15.04 -1.93
N GLY A 156 24.60 -16.13 -1.31
CA GLY A 156 23.71 -16.14 -0.15
C GLY A 156 24.28 -15.47 1.10
N PRO A 157 23.44 -14.77 1.90
CA PRO A 157 23.73 -14.47 3.29
C PRO A 157 24.00 -15.74 4.11
N THR A 158 24.61 -15.59 5.29
CA THR A 158 24.72 -16.72 6.22
C THR A 158 23.39 -16.95 6.94
N THR A 159 23.16 -18.17 7.43
CA THR A 159 21.94 -18.55 8.15
C THR A 159 21.59 -17.55 9.24
N ASN A 160 20.36 -17.04 9.22
CA ASN A 160 19.84 -16.02 10.14
C ASN A 160 20.47 -14.62 10.03
N ASP A 161 21.21 -14.32 8.96
CA ASP A 161 21.74 -12.97 8.74
C ASP A 161 20.63 -11.96 8.46
N VAL A 162 19.66 -12.34 7.61
CA VAL A 162 18.65 -11.44 7.06
C VAL A 162 17.26 -11.99 7.32
N ALA A 163 16.36 -11.12 7.74
CA ALA A 163 14.94 -11.42 7.69
C ALA A 163 14.11 -10.18 7.36
N VAL A 164 12.93 -10.44 6.78
CA VAL A 164 12.02 -9.40 6.28
C VAL A 164 10.58 -9.71 6.66
N THR A 165 9.85 -8.67 7.03
CA THR A 165 8.39 -8.67 7.12
C THR A 165 7.86 -7.71 6.08
N VAL A 166 6.91 -8.14 5.26
CA VAL A 166 6.35 -7.34 4.15
C VAL A 166 4.87 -7.13 4.37
N LEU A 167 4.42 -5.89 4.21
CA LEU A 167 3.02 -5.49 4.22
C LEU A 167 2.56 -5.33 2.77
N TYR A 168 1.64 -6.17 2.29
CA TYR A 168 1.24 -6.21 0.89
C TYR A 168 -0.27 -6.35 0.70
N LYS A 169 -0.79 -6.03 -0.48
CA LYS A 169 -2.19 -6.28 -0.87
C LYS A 169 -2.27 -7.02 -2.19
#